data_AF-A0A2U3B2V9-F1
#
_entry.id   AF-A0A2U3B2V9-F1
#
_cell.length_a   1.000
_cell.length_b   1.000
_cell.length_c   1.000
_cell.angle_alpha   90.00
_cell.angle_beta   90.00
_cell.angle_gamma   90.00
#
_symmetry.space_group_name_H-M   'P 1'
#
loop_
_entity.id
_entity.type
_entity.pdbx_description
1 polymer ?
#
loop_
_entity_poly.entity_id
_entity_poly.type
_entity_poly.pdbx_seq_one_letter_code
_entity_poly.pdbx_strand_id
1 'polypeptide(L)'
;MDWEGVFRIIIAGLGAVGGAAVIIFGLSSWLGKVWAARILQNEKSQLDQMNFEYQTKFSSLHQKRAEVVAETYSLIRDVYNRVCDYAAHNGNTSENREKVYKSISSLTNYYPKRRIFINKKIATKIDRLRTDLEYIAREVEAEGEEYYSENMYSRIYGQASEALTDLENEFRVLLGEEI
;
A
#
# COMPACT_ATOMS: atom_id res chain seq x y z
N MET A 1 65.10 -53.97 36.78
CA MET A 1 63.97 -53.37 36.06
C MET A 1 64.53 -52.22 35.27
N ASP A 2 64.43 -52.26 33.93
CA ASP A 2 65.03 -51.25 33.06
C ASP A 2 64.12 -50.02 33.01
N TRP A 3 64.48 -49.01 33.80
CA TRP A 3 63.70 -47.78 33.96
C TRP A 3 63.60 -46.97 32.67
N GLU A 4 64.55 -47.10 31.76
CA GLU A 4 64.62 -46.34 30.51
C GLU A 4 63.52 -46.78 29.52
N GLY A 5 63.26 -48.09 29.45
CA GLY A 5 62.15 -48.66 28.68
C GLY A 5 60.77 -48.24 29.20
N VAL A 6 60.61 -48.15 30.53
CA VAL A 6 59.36 -47.69 31.16
C VAL A 6 59.08 -46.22 30.82
N PHE A 7 60.09 -45.36 30.90
CA PHE A 7 59.96 -43.94 30.53
C PHE A 7 59.62 -43.74 29.04
N ARG A 8 60.23 -44.51 28.13
CA ARG A 8 59.92 -44.44 26.69
C ARG A 8 58.47 -44.77 26.37
N ILE A 9 57.90 -45.78 27.01
CA ILE A 9 56.49 -46.18 26.81
C ILE A 9 55.54 -45.09 27.35
N ILE A 10 55.83 -44.51 28.51
CA ILE A 10 55.04 -43.42 29.10
C ILE A 10 55.08 -42.17 28.21
N ILE A 11 56.26 -41.77 27.74
CA ILE A 11 56.43 -40.59 26.86
C ILE A 11 55.76 -40.81 25.50
N ALA A 12 55.88 -42.02 24.91
CA ALA A 12 55.20 -42.35 23.67
C ALA A 12 53.67 -42.37 23.83
N GLY A 13 53.16 -42.91 24.94
CA GLY A 13 51.73 -42.90 25.27
C GLY A 13 51.18 -41.49 25.46
N LEU A 14 51.85 -40.65 26.26
CA LEU A 14 51.46 -39.25 26.47
C LEU A 14 51.56 -38.42 25.18
N GLY A 15 52.60 -38.63 24.37
CA GLY A 15 52.76 -37.96 23.07
C GLY A 15 51.64 -38.32 22.09
N ALA A 16 51.25 -39.60 22.03
CA ALA A 16 50.14 -40.05 21.18
C ALA A 16 48.78 -39.47 21.64
N VAL A 17 48.52 -39.46 22.95
CA VAL A 17 47.28 -38.89 23.52
C VAL A 17 47.24 -37.37 23.36
N GLY A 18 48.35 -36.67 23.60
CA GLY A 18 48.46 -35.23 23.43
C GLY A 18 48.30 -34.80 21.96
N GLY A 19 48.92 -35.53 21.03
CA GLY A 19 48.77 -35.28 19.59
C GLY A 19 47.33 -35.50 19.10
N ALA A 20 46.67 -36.56 19.56
CA ALA A 20 45.26 -36.82 19.26
C ALA A 20 44.34 -35.71 19.79
N ALA A 21 44.59 -35.20 21.00
CA ALA A 21 43.82 -34.09 21.56
C ALA A 21 43.93 -32.83 20.69
N VAL A 22 45.13 -32.46 20.25
CA VAL A 22 45.33 -31.29 19.37
C VAL A 22 44.57 -31.44 18.05
N ILE A 23 44.59 -32.63 17.44
CA ILE A 23 43.85 -32.90 16.20
C ILE A 23 42.34 -32.78 16.44
N ILE A 24 41.83 -33.37 17.52
CA ILE A 24 40.40 -33.29 17.87
C ILE A 24 39.99 -31.84 18.11
N PHE A 25 40.73 -31.09 18.92
CA PHE A 25 40.43 -29.68 19.18
C PHE A 25 40.48 -28.82 17.91
N GLY A 26 41.48 -29.04 17.05
CA GLY A 26 41.61 -28.34 15.77
C GLY A 26 40.42 -28.62 14.86
N LEU A 27 40.04 -29.89 14.69
CA LEU A 27 38.90 -30.29 13.88
C LEU A 27 37.58 -29.80 14.46
N SER A 28 37.38 -29.88 15.77
CA SER A 28 36.19 -29.36 16.46
C SER A 28 36.04 -27.85 16.28
N SER A 29 37.13 -27.08 16.36
CA SER A 29 37.10 -25.64 16.12
C SER A 29 36.79 -25.31 14.66
N TRP A 30 37.39 -26.05 13.72
CA TRP A 30 37.13 -25.86 12.30
C TRP A 30 35.67 -26.17 11.93
N LEU A 31 35.14 -27.30 12.39
CA LEU A 31 33.73 -27.65 12.24
C LEU A 31 32.83 -26.57 12.84
N GLY A 32 33.09 -26.13 14.07
CA GLY A 32 32.31 -25.07 14.71
C GLY A 32 32.23 -23.80 13.87
N LYS A 33 33.35 -23.36 13.28
CA LYS A 33 33.38 -22.20 12.38
C LYS A 33 32.58 -22.42 11.10
N VAL A 34 32.70 -23.58 10.46
CA VAL A 34 31.97 -23.91 9.23
C VAL A 34 30.46 -23.98 9.48
N TRP A 35 30.04 -24.61 10.59
CA TRP A 35 28.63 -24.68 10.96
C TRP A 35 28.06 -23.31 11.34
N ALA A 36 28.80 -22.51 12.12
CA ALA A 36 28.38 -21.15 12.46
C ALA A 36 28.24 -20.27 11.21
N ALA A 37 29.22 -20.33 10.28
CA ALA A 37 29.15 -19.60 9.01
C ALA A 37 27.96 -20.05 8.17
N ARG A 38 27.69 -21.36 8.11
CA ARG A 38 26.56 -21.92 7.37
C ARG A 38 25.21 -21.50 7.95
N ILE A 39 25.07 -21.55 9.29
CA ILE A 39 23.85 -21.10 9.97
C ILE A 39 23.63 -19.61 9.69
N LEU A 40 24.66 -18.79 9.88
CA LEU A 40 24.56 -17.35 9.64
C LEU A 40 24.25 -17.01 8.17
N GLN A 41 24.83 -17.74 7.22
CA GLN A 41 24.52 -17.58 5.80
C GLN A 41 23.07 -17.97 5.49
N ASN A 42 22.55 -19.05 6.09
CA ASN A 42 21.17 -19.47 5.92
C ASN A 42 20.19 -18.47 6.54
N GLU A 43 20.45 -17.98 7.75
CA GLU A 43 19.63 -16.96 8.41
C GLU A 43 19.62 -15.66 7.60
N LYS A 44 20.78 -15.22 7.13
CA LYS A 44 20.87 -14.03 6.27
C LYS A 44 20.08 -14.20 4.98
N SER A 45 20.21 -15.35 4.31
CA SER A 45 19.45 -15.64 3.09
C SER A 45 17.93 -15.62 3.34
N GLN A 46 17.47 -16.19 4.45
CA GLN A 46 16.05 -16.16 4.83
C GLN A 46 15.56 -14.74 5.12
N LEU A 47 16.34 -13.94 5.83
CA LEU A 47 16.03 -12.52 6.09
C LEU A 47 15.99 -11.70 4.81
N ASP A 48 16.94 -11.91 3.89
CA ASP A 48 16.98 -11.23 2.60
C ASP A 48 15.78 -11.60 1.73
N GLN A 49 15.38 -12.88 1.71
CA GLN A 49 14.16 -13.34 1.04
C GLN A 49 12.90 -12.70 1.62
N MET A 50 12.75 -12.71 2.95
CA MET A 50 11.61 -12.08 3.62
C MET A 50 11.56 -10.57 3.32
N ASN A 51 12.70 -9.88 3.41
CA ASN A 51 12.79 -8.45 3.09
C ASN A 51 12.37 -8.17 1.65
N PHE A 52 12.82 -9.00 0.70
CA PHE A 52 12.43 -8.88 -0.70
C PHE A 52 10.93 -9.09 -0.92
N GLU A 53 10.34 -10.10 -0.27
CA GLU A 53 8.89 -10.33 -0.30
C GLU A 53 8.11 -9.16 0.28
N TYR A 54 8.55 -8.62 1.43
CA TYR A 54 7.91 -7.47 2.07
C TYR A 54 8.00 -6.24 1.18
N GLN A 55 9.15 -5.94 0.58
CA GLN A 55 9.31 -4.83 -0.35
C GLN A 55 8.40 -4.98 -1.57
N THR A 56 8.30 -6.18 -2.12
CA THR A 56 7.42 -6.47 -3.27
C THR A 56 5.94 -6.25 -2.91
N LYS A 57 5.49 -6.79 -1.77
CA LYS A 57 4.12 -6.62 -1.27
C LYS A 57 3.82 -5.16 -0.92
N PHE A 58 4.77 -4.46 -0.33
CA PHE A 58 4.64 -3.05 0.03
C PHE A 58 4.55 -2.16 -1.21
N SER A 59 5.40 -2.42 -2.22
CA SER A 59 5.39 -1.71 -3.50
C SER A 59 4.09 -1.92 -4.26
N SER A 60 3.60 -3.16 -4.34
CA SER A 60 2.31 -3.45 -5.01
C SER A 60 1.12 -2.81 -4.29
N LEU A 61 1.15 -2.77 -2.96
CA LEU A 61 0.13 -2.08 -2.16
C LEU A 61 0.20 -0.55 -2.36
N HIS A 62 1.40 0.03 -2.39
CA HIS A 62 1.59 1.47 -2.66
C HIS A 62 1.12 1.84 -4.05
N GLN A 63 1.49 1.06 -5.05
CA GLN A 63 1.02 1.24 -6.43
C GLN A 63 -0.50 1.16 -6.48
N LYS A 64 -1.11 0.16 -5.82
CA LYS A 64 -2.57 0.03 -5.82
C LYS A 64 -3.25 1.20 -5.13
N ARG A 65 -2.66 1.69 -4.03
CA ARG A 65 -3.16 2.86 -3.31
C ARG A 65 -3.12 4.12 -4.19
N ALA A 66 -2.00 4.37 -4.86
CA ALA A 66 -1.85 5.50 -5.78
C ALA A 66 -2.87 5.43 -6.92
N GLU A 67 -3.06 4.26 -7.52
CA GLU A 67 -4.08 4.03 -8.56
C GLU A 67 -5.49 4.37 -8.05
N VAL A 68 -5.86 3.90 -6.85
CA VAL A 68 -7.19 4.18 -6.28
C VAL A 68 -7.38 5.66 -5.99
N VAL A 69 -6.37 6.34 -5.44
CA VAL A 69 -6.44 7.78 -5.14
C VAL A 69 -6.62 8.57 -6.44
N ALA A 70 -5.81 8.29 -7.47
CA ALA A 70 -5.89 8.98 -8.76
C ALA A 70 -7.22 8.74 -9.48
N GLU A 71 -7.73 7.52 -9.48
CA GLU A 71 -9.00 7.17 -10.11
C GLU A 71 -10.18 7.80 -9.37
N THR A 72 -10.15 7.79 -8.03
CA THR A 72 -11.19 8.43 -7.21
C THR A 72 -11.20 9.95 -7.43
N TYR A 73 -10.02 10.57 -7.49
CA TYR A 73 -9.88 11.98 -7.85
C TYR A 73 -10.50 12.28 -9.22
N SER A 74 -10.18 11.46 -10.22
CA SER A 74 -10.67 11.62 -11.59
C SER A 74 -12.19 11.51 -11.67
N LEU A 75 -12.78 10.54 -10.97
CA LEU A 75 -14.23 10.36 -10.91
C LEU A 75 -14.94 11.52 -10.21
N ILE A 76 -14.41 12.01 -9.08
CA ILE A 76 -14.98 13.18 -8.39
C ILE A 76 -14.86 14.42 -9.28
N ARG A 77 -13.74 14.58 -10.00
CA ARG A 77 -13.54 15.70 -10.92
C ARG A 77 -14.51 15.63 -12.10
N ASP A 78 -14.75 14.46 -12.67
CA ASP A 78 -15.74 14.29 -13.75
C ASP A 78 -17.14 14.65 -13.24
N VAL A 79 -17.57 14.12 -12.10
CA VAL A 79 -18.86 14.49 -11.49
C VAL A 79 -18.97 16.00 -11.28
N TYR A 80 -17.95 16.61 -10.69
CA TYR A 80 -17.90 18.05 -10.46
C TYR A 80 -18.09 18.83 -11.77
N ASN A 81 -17.33 18.48 -12.82
CA ASN A 81 -17.42 19.13 -14.12
C ASN A 81 -18.81 18.93 -14.75
N ARG A 82 -19.37 17.71 -14.72
CA ARG A 82 -20.70 17.43 -15.29
C ARG A 82 -21.81 18.20 -14.59
N VAL A 83 -21.76 18.28 -13.26
CA VAL A 83 -22.76 19.06 -12.49
C VAL A 83 -22.59 20.55 -12.73
N CYS A 84 -21.36 21.06 -12.85
CA CYS A 84 -21.11 22.46 -13.21
C CYS A 84 -21.62 22.78 -14.63
N ASP A 85 -21.32 21.92 -15.60
CA ASP A 85 -21.77 22.08 -16.99
C ASP A 85 -23.31 22.06 -17.06
N TYR A 86 -23.94 21.14 -16.33
CA TYR A 86 -25.39 21.04 -16.19
C TYR A 86 -25.99 22.32 -15.58
N ALA A 87 -25.35 22.85 -14.53
CA ALA A 87 -25.79 24.05 -13.85
C ALA A 87 -25.69 25.30 -14.74
N ALA A 88 -24.58 25.45 -15.46
CA ALA A 88 -24.26 26.65 -16.25
C ALA A 88 -25.06 26.77 -17.55
N HIS A 89 -25.46 25.64 -18.17
CA HIS A 89 -26.06 25.63 -19.51
C HIS A 89 -27.57 25.35 -19.50
N ASN A 90 -28.27 25.56 -18.38
CA ASN A 90 -29.68 25.17 -18.20
C ASN A 90 -29.90 23.74 -18.71
N GLY A 91 -29.16 22.78 -18.13
CA GLY A 91 -28.93 21.41 -18.62
C GLY A 91 -30.14 20.50 -18.77
N ASN A 92 -31.32 21.01 -19.06
CA ASN A 92 -32.58 20.28 -19.22
C ASN A 92 -32.61 19.33 -20.43
N THR A 93 -31.54 19.21 -21.21
CA THR A 93 -31.47 18.17 -22.22
C THR A 93 -31.34 16.80 -21.57
N SER A 94 -32.05 15.81 -22.12
CA SER A 94 -31.96 14.42 -21.67
C SER A 94 -30.52 13.90 -21.69
N GLU A 95 -29.71 14.36 -22.65
CA GLU A 95 -28.31 13.99 -22.78
C GLU A 95 -27.46 14.51 -21.61
N ASN A 96 -27.66 15.75 -21.16
CA ASN A 96 -26.90 16.33 -20.06
C ASN A 96 -27.28 15.68 -18.73
N ARG A 97 -28.58 15.40 -18.52
CA ARG A 97 -29.05 14.59 -17.37
C ARG A 97 -28.37 13.23 -17.32
N GLU A 98 -28.33 12.53 -18.46
CA GLU A 98 -27.71 11.22 -18.55
C GLU A 98 -26.20 11.27 -18.24
N LYS A 99 -25.48 12.31 -18.72
CA LYS A 99 -24.06 12.51 -18.39
C LYS A 99 -23.82 12.69 -16.90
N VAL A 100 -24.62 13.54 -16.23
CA VAL A 100 -24.53 13.73 -14.78
C VAL A 100 -24.78 12.41 -14.06
N TYR A 101 -25.88 11.73 -14.38
CA TYR A 101 -26.23 10.45 -13.76
C TYR A 101 -25.12 9.40 -13.94
N LYS A 102 -24.60 9.24 -15.17
CA LYS A 102 -23.52 8.29 -15.46
C LYS A 102 -22.26 8.60 -14.65
N SER A 103 -21.88 9.87 -14.52
CA SER A 103 -20.70 10.27 -13.74
C SER A 103 -20.89 9.93 -12.25
N ILE A 104 -22.05 10.25 -11.67
CA ILE A 104 -22.37 9.93 -10.27
C ILE A 104 -22.40 8.42 -10.04
N SER A 105 -23.06 7.68 -10.93
CA SER A 105 -23.13 6.22 -10.87
C SER A 105 -21.74 5.58 -10.95
N SER A 106 -20.84 6.12 -11.78
CA SER A 106 -19.46 5.64 -11.89
C SER A 106 -18.70 5.78 -10.58
N LEU A 107 -18.79 6.95 -9.93
CA LEU A 107 -18.21 7.18 -8.60
C LEU A 107 -18.81 6.25 -7.54
N THR A 108 -20.14 6.17 -7.47
CA THR A 108 -20.88 5.37 -6.48
C THR A 108 -20.62 3.87 -6.62
N ASN A 109 -20.36 3.37 -7.83
CA ASN A 109 -20.02 1.97 -8.06
C ASN A 109 -18.54 1.65 -7.79
N TYR A 110 -17.65 2.61 -8.04
CA TYR A 110 -16.21 2.42 -7.93
C TYR A 110 -15.70 2.54 -6.50
N TYR A 111 -16.04 3.64 -5.82
CA TYR A 111 -15.40 4.07 -4.57
C TYR A 111 -15.67 3.16 -3.37
N PRO A 112 -16.92 2.71 -3.07
CA PRO A 112 -17.20 1.94 -1.85
C PRO A 112 -16.37 0.66 -1.73
N LYS A 113 -16.09 -0.01 -2.87
CA LYS A 113 -15.28 -1.23 -2.95
C LYS A 113 -13.80 -1.00 -2.68
N ARG A 114 -13.34 0.26 -2.74
CA ARG A 114 -11.94 0.67 -2.67
C ARG A 114 -11.66 1.70 -1.57
N ARG A 115 -12.68 2.02 -0.77
CA ARG A 115 -12.61 2.95 0.37
C ARG A 115 -11.42 2.69 1.31
N ILE A 116 -11.03 1.43 1.49
CA ILE A 116 -9.92 1.04 2.39
C ILE A 116 -8.55 1.60 1.97
N PHE A 117 -8.36 1.94 0.69
CA PHE A 117 -7.10 2.47 0.18
C PHE A 117 -6.95 3.98 0.41
N ILE A 118 -8.03 4.68 0.79
CA ILE A 118 -8.04 6.13 0.97
C ILE A 118 -7.93 6.45 2.46
N ASN A 119 -7.20 7.51 2.81
CA ASN A 119 -7.09 7.97 4.19
C ASN A 119 -8.47 8.13 4.83
N LYS A 120 -8.64 7.63 6.07
CA LYS A 120 -9.93 7.62 6.78
C LYS A 120 -10.62 9.00 6.81
N LYS A 121 -9.86 10.09 7.02
CA LYS A 121 -10.39 11.46 7.05
C LYS A 121 -10.94 11.87 5.68
N ILE A 122 -10.18 11.60 4.63
CA ILE A 122 -10.56 11.89 3.23
C ILE A 122 -11.76 11.03 2.83
N ALA A 123 -11.74 9.74 3.16
CA ALA A 123 -12.83 8.81 2.90
C ALA A 123 -14.16 9.29 3.53
N THR A 124 -14.13 9.82 4.76
CA THR A 124 -15.33 10.39 5.39
C THR A 124 -15.87 11.61 4.65
N LYS A 125 -15.01 12.46 4.06
CA LYS A 125 -15.46 13.59 3.23
C LYS A 125 -16.10 13.10 1.93
N ILE A 126 -15.50 12.11 1.28
CA ILE A 126 -16.05 11.50 0.06
C ILE A 126 -17.38 10.78 0.36
N ASP A 127 -17.52 10.15 1.52
CA ASP A 127 -18.79 9.53 1.94
C ASP A 127 -19.93 10.57 2.04
N ARG A 128 -19.65 11.75 2.61
CA ARG A 128 -20.63 12.86 2.67
C ARG A 128 -20.98 13.38 1.29
N LEU A 129 -19.95 13.65 0.47
CA LEU A 129 -20.13 14.08 -0.91
C LEU A 129 -21.00 13.10 -1.69
N ARG A 130 -20.75 11.79 -1.56
CA ARG A 130 -21.53 10.75 -2.26
C ARG A 130 -23.00 10.79 -1.85
N THR A 131 -23.29 10.96 -0.56
CA THR A 131 -24.67 11.10 -0.09
C THR A 131 -25.37 12.29 -0.76
N ASP A 132 -24.72 13.44 -0.86
CA ASP A 132 -25.27 14.60 -1.57
C ASP A 132 -25.46 14.36 -3.07
N LEU A 133 -24.51 13.66 -3.70
CA LEU A 133 -24.60 13.27 -5.11
C LEU A 133 -25.74 12.27 -5.38
N GLU A 134 -26.04 11.37 -4.46
CA GLU A 134 -27.19 10.46 -4.59
C GLU A 134 -28.52 11.21 -4.56
N TYR A 135 -28.63 12.28 -3.76
CA TYR A 135 -29.81 13.15 -3.80
C TYR A 135 -29.91 13.89 -5.13
N ILE A 136 -28.81 14.46 -5.60
CA ILE A 136 -28.72 15.14 -6.91
C ILE A 136 -29.10 14.19 -8.04
N ALA A 137 -28.62 12.95 -8.04
CA ALA A 137 -28.97 11.96 -9.06
C ALA A 137 -30.49 11.69 -9.12
N ARG A 138 -31.16 11.60 -7.96
CA ARG A 138 -32.61 11.44 -7.90
C ARG A 138 -33.37 12.67 -8.38
N GLU A 139 -32.89 13.88 -8.04
CA GLU A 139 -33.47 15.14 -8.52
C GLU A 139 -33.37 15.24 -10.06
N VAL A 140 -32.21 14.90 -10.62
CA VAL A 140 -31.98 14.84 -12.07
C VAL A 140 -32.89 13.81 -12.75
N GLU A 141 -33.14 12.66 -12.13
CA GLU A 141 -34.04 11.63 -12.67
C GLU A 141 -35.52 12.03 -12.59
N ALA A 142 -35.93 12.73 -11.52
CA ALA A 142 -37.33 12.99 -11.20
C ALA A 142 -37.93 14.20 -11.93
N GLU A 143 -37.15 15.26 -12.19
CA GLU A 143 -37.73 16.54 -12.63
C GLU A 143 -37.44 16.88 -14.10
N GLY A 144 -38.53 17.08 -14.84
CA GLY A 144 -38.55 17.66 -16.17
C GLY A 144 -38.65 19.18 -16.08
N GLU A 145 -37.50 19.81 -16.28
CA GLU A 145 -37.29 21.22 -16.63
C GLU A 145 -37.45 22.27 -15.50
N GLU A 146 -36.33 22.99 -15.29
CA GLU A 146 -36.27 24.44 -15.02
C GLU A 146 -36.02 24.90 -13.58
N TYR A 147 -36.24 24.06 -12.56
CA TYR A 147 -35.99 24.46 -11.17
C TYR A 147 -34.73 23.76 -10.62
N TYR A 148 -33.84 24.51 -9.93
CA TYR A 148 -32.73 24.04 -9.07
C TYR A 148 -31.30 23.90 -9.60
N SER A 149 -30.98 24.27 -10.85
CA SER A 149 -29.60 24.14 -11.37
C SER A 149 -28.52 24.87 -10.52
N GLU A 150 -28.83 26.07 -10.01
CA GLU A 150 -27.96 26.83 -9.09
C GLU A 150 -27.80 26.16 -7.71
N ASN A 151 -28.85 25.51 -7.20
CA ASN A 151 -28.82 24.87 -5.88
C ASN A 151 -27.90 23.64 -5.90
N MET A 152 -27.93 22.85 -6.98
CA MET A 152 -27.08 21.67 -7.14
C MET A 152 -25.58 22.00 -7.08
N TYR A 153 -25.16 23.05 -7.79
CA TYR A 153 -23.76 23.51 -7.77
C TYR A 153 -23.32 23.90 -6.35
N SER A 154 -24.13 24.71 -5.66
CA SER A 154 -23.79 25.19 -4.32
C SER A 154 -23.64 24.07 -3.29
N ARG A 155 -24.41 22.98 -3.44
CA ARG A 155 -24.36 21.79 -2.57
C ARG A 155 -23.07 21.01 -2.72
N ILE A 156 -22.56 20.87 -3.95
CA ILE A 156 -21.38 20.04 -4.20
C ILE A 156 -20.07 20.82 -4.15
N TYR A 157 -20.06 22.11 -4.47
CA TYR A 157 -18.82 22.86 -4.73
C TYR A 157 -17.84 22.77 -3.56
N GLY A 158 -18.30 23.09 -2.35
CA GLY A 158 -17.45 23.07 -1.15
C GLY A 158 -16.91 21.68 -0.85
N GLN A 159 -17.78 20.67 -0.82
CA GLN A 159 -17.38 19.31 -0.46
C GLN A 159 -16.51 18.64 -1.53
N ALA A 160 -16.83 18.85 -2.81
CA ALA A 160 -16.05 18.32 -3.91
C ALA A 160 -14.68 18.98 -3.99
N SER A 161 -14.60 20.31 -3.85
CA SER A 161 -13.32 21.02 -3.83
C SER A 161 -12.44 20.55 -2.68
N GLU A 162 -12.99 20.43 -1.47
CA GLU A 162 -12.25 19.96 -0.31
C GLU A 162 -11.75 18.52 -0.49
N ALA A 163 -12.60 17.62 -0.99
CA ALA A 163 -12.22 16.23 -1.26
C ALA A 163 -11.15 16.12 -2.36
N LEU A 164 -11.24 16.93 -3.42
CA LEU A 164 -10.27 16.96 -4.51
C LEU A 164 -8.89 17.45 -4.04
N THR A 165 -8.85 18.54 -3.26
CA THR A 165 -7.59 19.05 -2.68
C THR A 165 -6.95 18.02 -1.75
N ASP A 166 -7.75 17.39 -0.89
CA ASP A 166 -7.25 16.36 0.01
C ASP A 166 -6.69 15.14 -0.74
N LEU A 167 -7.38 14.67 -1.79
CA LEU A 167 -6.92 13.56 -2.63
C LEU A 167 -5.66 13.92 -3.42
N GLU A 168 -5.56 15.16 -3.93
CA GLU A 168 -4.37 15.65 -4.60
C GLU A 168 -3.15 15.64 -3.65
N ASN A 169 -3.33 16.17 -2.44
CA ASN A 169 -2.29 16.17 -1.42
C ASN A 169 -1.90 14.74 -1.02
N GLU A 170 -2.88 13.85 -0.83
CA GLU A 170 -2.60 12.43 -0.56
C GLU A 170 -1.80 11.79 -1.71
N PHE A 171 -2.14 12.09 -2.96
CA PHE A 171 -1.44 11.57 -4.13
C PHE A 171 0.00 12.09 -4.21
N ARG A 172 0.22 13.39 -4.01
CA ARG A 172 1.56 14.00 -3.96
C ARG A 172 2.44 13.40 -2.86
N VAL A 173 1.88 13.16 -1.67
CA VAL A 173 2.59 12.43 -0.60
C VAL A 173 2.96 11.01 -1.03
N LEU A 174 2.08 10.31 -1.75
CA LEU A 174 2.40 8.98 -2.30
C LEU A 174 3.50 9.01 -3.38
N LEU A 175 3.67 10.14 -4.08
CA LEU A 175 4.78 10.36 -5.01
C LEU A 175 6.09 10.77 -4.31
N GLY A 176 6.06 11.03 -3.00
CA GLY A 176 7.22 11.45 -2.21
C GLY A 176 7.42 12.96 -2.10
N GLU A 177 6.41 13.78 -2.43
CA GLU A 177 6.45 15.23 -2.15
C GLU A 177 6.21 15.50 -0.65
N GLU A 178 6.97 16.43 -0.06
CA GLU A 178 6.72 16.97 1.28
C GLU A 178 5.76 18.16 1.18
N ILE A 179 4.65 18.14 1.93
CA ILE A 179 3.55 19.11 1.88
C ILE A 179 3.27 19.67 3.28
#